data_AF-A0A7Y0JRC9-F1
#
_entry.id   AF-A0A7Y0JRC9-F1
#
_cell.length_a   1.000
_cell.length_b   1.000
_cell.length_c   1.000
_cell.angle_alpha   90.00
_cell.angle_beta   90.00
_cell.angle_gamma   90.00
#
_symmetry.space_group_name_H-M   'P 1'
#
loop_
_entity.id
_entity.type
_entity.pdbx_description
1 polymer ?
#
loop_
_entity_poly.entity_id
_entity_poly.type
_entity_poly.pdbx_seq_one_letter_code
_entity_poly.pdbx_strand_id
1 'polypeptide(L)' 'MGTAEITRRHGVSRQRAHQITNLPTFPKPLSSLQLGRIWAARDVEAWVAEHRRKTSSTDSRGHPLSQPGV' A
#
# COMPACT_ATOMS: atom_id res chain seq x y z
N MET A 1 6.84 9.05 1.05
CA MET A 1 6.45 7.68 1.42
C MET A 1 6.67 6.76 0.23
N GLY A 2 7.43 5.68 0.37
CA GLY A 2 7.67 4.71 -0.71
C GLY A 2 6.88 3.41 -0.51
N THR A 3 6.91 2.51 -1.50
CA THR A 3 6.14 1.25 -1.47
C THR A 3 6.43 0.36 -0.26
N ALA A 4 7.69 0.32 0.19
CA ALA A 4 8.07 -0.45 1.39
C ALA A 4 7.42 0.12 2.67
N GLU A 5 7.34 1.45 2.80
CA GLU A 5 6.67 2.10 3.92
C GLU A 5 5.16 1.85 3.89
N ILE A 6 4.54 1.89 2.71
CA ILE A 6 3.11 1.58 2.51
C ILE A 6 2.81 0.14 2.96
N THR A 7 3.67 -0.80 2.60
CA THR A 7 3.58 -2.21 2.99
C THR A 7 3.61 -2.36 4.51
N ARG A 8 4.61 -1.76 5.17
CA ARG A 8 4.81 -1.86 6.63
C ARG A 8 3.71 -1.15 7.41
N ARG A 9 3.34 0.06 7.02
CA ARG A 9 2.38 0.88 7.77
C ARG A 9 0.95 0.38 7.64
N HIS A 10 0.55 -0.10 6.46
CA HIS A 10 -0.84 -0.53 6.22
C HIS A 10 -1.05 -2.04 6.30
N GLY A 11 0.01 -2.81 6.59
CA GLY A 11 -0.07 -4.26 6.76
C GLY A 11 -0.45 -5.01 5.49
N VAL A 12 -0.15 -4.45 4.31
CA VAL A 12 -0.47 -5.04 3.01
C VAL A 12 0.76 -5.71 2.42
N SER A 13 0.61 -6.84 1.73
CA SER A 13 1.72 -7.47 1.01
C SER A 13 2.30 -6.57 -0.08
N ARG A 14 3.58 -6.75 -0.43
CA ARG A 14 4.22 -5.96 -1.53
C ARG A 14 3.45 -6.03 -2.85
N GLN A 15 2.96 -7.21 -3.22
CA GLN A 15 2.15 -7.38 -4.45
C GLN A 15 0.85 -6.58 -4.39
N ARG A 16 0.18 -6.57 -3.23
CA ARG A 16 -1.03 -5.77 -2.98
C ARG A 16 -0.72 -4.28 -3.04
N ALA A 17 0.38 -3.83 -2.43
CA ALA A 17 0.85 -2.45 -2.50
C ALA A 17 1.09 -2.03 -3.96
N HIS A 18 1.74 -2.87 -4.77
CA HIS A 18 1.96 -2.58 -6.19
C HIS A 18 0.65 -2.43 -6.98
N GLN A 19 -0.32 -3.34 -6.78
CA GLN A 19 -1.65 -3.23 -7.39
C GLN A 19 -2.34 -1.92 -7.00
N ILE A 20 -2.35 -1.59 -5.70
CA ILE A 20 -2.96 -0.36 -5.18
C ILE A 20 -2.31 0.87 -5.80
N THR A 21 -0.98 0.94 -5.86
CA THR A 21 -0.24 2.10 -6.39
C THR A 21 -0.41 2.33 -7.90
N ASN A 22 -0.96 1.34 -8.62
CA ASN A 22 -1.31 1.44 -10.03
C ASN A 22 -2.79 1.74 -10.28
N LEU A 23 -3.61 1.83 -9.23
CA LEU A 23 -5.01 2.22 -9.39
C LEU A 23 -5.10 3.67 -9.86
N PRO A 24 -6.05 4.00 -10.76
CA PRO A 24 -6.25 5.38 -11.21
C PRO A 24 -6.75 6.30 -10.10
N THR A 25 -7.36 5.75 -9.05
CA THR A 25 -7.80 6.49 -7.88
C THR A 25 -6.69 6.71 -6.86
N PHE A 26 -5.56 6.02 -6.98
CA PHE A 26 -4.45 6.16 -6.05
C PHE A 26 -3.70 7.48 -6.30
N PRO A 27 -3.17 8.15 -5.25
CA PRO A 27 -2.45 9.39 -5.40
C PRO A 27 -1.32 9.34 -6.43
N LYS A 28 -1.15 10.44 -7.16
CA LYS A 28 0.00 10.61 -8.06
C LYS A 28 1.30 10.66 -7.24
N PRO A 29 2.38 10.03 -7.71
CA PRO A 29 3.67 10.13 -7.05
C PRO A 29 4.20 11.56 -7.13
N LEU A 30 4.81 12.03 -6.04
CA LEU A 30 5.58 13.27 -6.00
C LEU A 30 6.85 13.16 -6.85
N SER A 31 7.48 11.99 -6.86
CA SER A 31 8.70 11.75 -7.63
C SER A 31 8.87 10.28 -7.96
N SER A 32 9.57 10.01 -9.06
CA SER A 32 9.95 8.68 -9.52
C SER A 32 11.47 8.58 -9.51
N LEU A 33 12.03 7.83 -8.56
CA LEU A 33 13.45 7.57 -8.44
C LEU A 33 13.78 6.20 -9.03
N GLN A 34 15.07 5.92 -9.23
CA GLN A 34 15.54 4.59 -9.65
C GLN A 34 15.08 3.49 -8.69
N LEU A 35 14.99 3.78 -7.39
CA LEU A 35 14.53 2.84 -6.36
C LEU A 35 13.00 2.67 -6.33
N GLY A 36 12.23 3.59 -6.93
CA GLY A 36 10.78 3.52 -6.98
C GLY A 36 10.08 4.88 -6.87
N ARG A 37 8.76 4.81 -6.81
CA ARG A 37 7.86 5.96 -6.71
C ARG A 37 7.73 6.42 -5.26
N ILE A 38 7.64 7.74 -5.08
CA ILE A 38 7.49 8.40 -3.79
C ILE A 38 6.21 9.21 -3.79
N TRP A 39 5.39 9.02 -2.76
CA TRP A 39 4.12 9.74 -2.55
C TRP A 39 4.18 10.62 -1.31
N ALA A 40 3.31 11.64 -1.26
CA ALA A 40 3.09 12.38 -0.04
C ALA A 40 2.40 11.46 0.97
N ALA A 41 2.88 11.43 2.21
CA ALA A 41 2.26 10.60 3.24
C ALA A 41 0.79 10.98 3.45
N ARG A 42 0.48 12.29 3.50
CA ARG A 42 -0.90 12.79 3.67
C ARG A 42 -1.90 12.26 2.63
N ASP A 43 -1.49 12.18 1.37
CA ASP A 43 -2.38 11.77 0.28
C ASP A 43 -2.63 10.26 0.33
N VAL A 44 -1.61 9.47 0.67
CA VAL A 44 -1.75 8.02 0.87
C VAL A 44 -2.66 7.74 2.06
N GLU A 45 -2.47 8.43 3.19
CA GLU A 45 -3.28 8.23 4.39
C GLU A 45 -4.75 8.62 4.14
N ALA A 46 -5.00 9.74 3.46
CA ALA A 46 -6.35 10.16 3.07
C ALA A 46 -7.04 9.09 2.20
N TRP A 47 -6.35 8.64 1.15
CA TRP A 47 -6.85 7.59 0.27
C TRP A 47 -7.16 6.30 1.04
N VAL A 48 -6.27 5.87 1.94
CA VAL A 48 -6.50 4.67 2.77
C VAL A 48 -7.71 4.85 3.68
N ALA A 49 -7.89 6.01 4.30
CA ALA A 49 -9.06 6.28 5.15
C ALA A 49 -10.38 6.21 4.37
N GLU A 50 -10.39 6.74 3.14
CA GLU A 50 -11.56 6.72 2.26
C GLU A 50 -11.88 5.32 1.71
N HIS A 51 -10.85 4.58 1.31
CA HIS A 51 -11.00 3.27 0.67
C HIS A 51 -11.17 2.11 1.67
N ARG A 52 -10.53 2.17 2.85
CA ARG A 52 -10.66 1.13 3.88
C ARG A 52 -12.10 1.04 4.42
N ARG A 53 -12.81 2.17 4.50
CA ARG A 53 -14.24 2.17 4.88
C ARG A 53 -15.16 1.48 3.88
N LYS A 54 -14.72 1.31 2.62
CA LYS A 54 -15.48 0.58 1.59
C LYS A 54 -15.25 -0.94 1.63
N THR A 55 -14.29 -1.44 2.43
CA THR A 55 -13.91 -2.86 2.49
C THR A 55 -14.39 -3.57 3.78
N SER A 56 -15.53 -3.14 4.35
CA SER A 56 -16.16 -3.83 5.49
C SER A 56 -16.87 -5.14 5.11
N SER A 57 -16.77 -5.59 3.85
CA SER A 57 -17.35 -6.84 3.37
C SER A 57 -16.26 -7.70 2.75
N THR A 58 -15.78 -8.68 3.53
CA THR A 58 -15.17 -9.93 3.05
C THR A 58 -13.77 -9.86 2.43
N ASP A 59 -12.73 -10.06 3.24
CA ASP A 59 -11.56 -10.88 2.83
C ASP A 59 -10.88 -11.44 4.10
N SER A 60 -11.50 -12.45 4.68
CA SER A 60 -10.83 -13.37 5.61
C SER A 60 -10.08 -14.41 4.77
N ARG A 61 -8.89 -14.09 4.26
CA ARG A 61 -7.93 -15.12 3.85
C ARG A 61 -6.57 -14.81 4.43
N GLY A 62 -6.33 -15.45 5.57
CA GLY A 62 -5.03 -15.47 6.23
C GLY A 62 -3.93 -15.85 5.25
N HIS A 63 -2.87 -15.04 5.26
CA HIS A 63 -1.55 -15.44 4.79
C HIS A 63 -0.65 -15.40 6.01
N PRO A 64 -0.20 -16.55 6.55
CA PRO A 64 0.82 -16.53 7.59
C PRO A 64 2.08 -15.91 6.98
N LEU A 65 2.61 -14.89 7.65
CA LEU A 65 3.85 -14.22 7.31
C LEU A 65 5.00 -15.21 7.50
N SER A 66 5.35 -15.97 6.46
CA SER A 66 6.65 -16.60 6.37
C SER A 66 7.72 -15.51 6.30
N GLN A 67 8.29 -15.17 7.45
CA GLN A 67 9.61 -14.55 7.50
C GLN A 67 10.65 -15.65 7.23
N PRO A 68 11.52 -15.51 6.21
CA PRO A 68 12.68 -16.40 6.11
C PRO A 68 13.65 -16.08 7.23
N GLY A 69 13.93 -17.09 8.06
CA GLY A 69 14.94 -17.07 9.10
C GLY A 69 16.35 -16.86 8.51
N VAL A 70 17.17 -16.21 9.32
CA VAL A 70 18.63 -16.12 9.19
C VAL A 70 19.30 -17.44 9.56
#